data_AF-A0A4U9HEA5-F1
#
_entry.id   AF-A0A4U9HEA5-F1
#
_cell.length_a   1.000
_cell.length_b   1.000
_cell.length_c   1.000
_cell.angle_alpha   90.00
_cell.angle_beta   90.00
_cell.angle_gamma   90.00
#
_symmetry.space_group_name_H-M   'P 1'
#
loop_
_entity.id
_entity.type
_entity.pdbx_description
1 polymer ?
#
loop_
_entity_poly.entity_id
_entity_poly.type
_entity_poly.pdbx_seq_one_letter_code
_entity_poly.pdbx_strand_id
1 'polypeptide(L)'
;MPLREIAHWLLSLLVMTSYMITTQDLRDVKGDARIGRKTFPLVYGIRTAKNALSLAYLLSLVIAHYTLFTPGENGSSGALLIFESGSAVILLCIAARLCKQDADCRYDHFTYRLWEYWYTLVCISIFAFYISR
;
A
#
# COMPACT_ATOMS: atom_id res chain seq x y z
N MET A 1 17.66 -16.90 -7.09
CA MET A 1 16.58 -17.20 -6.12
C MET A 1 15.95 -18.52 -6.46
N PRO A 2 15.59 -19.37 -5.47
CA PRO A 2 14.61 -20.41 -5.73
C PRO A 2 13.30 -19.71 -6.13
N LEU A 3 12.72 -20.09 -7.28
CA LEU A 3 11.50 -19.51 -7.85
C LEU A 3 10.38 -19.33 -6.81
N ARG A 4 10.34 -20.24 -5.83
CA ARG A 4 9.42 -20.24 -4.70
C ARG A 4 9.46 -18.97 -3.85
N GLU A 5 10.62 -18.44 -3.49
CA GLU A 5 10.70 -17.24 -2.63
C GLU A 5 10.19 -15.98 -3.35
N ILE A 6 10.55 -15.84 -4.63
CA ILE A 6 10.04 -14.75 -5.48
C ILE A 6 8.53 -14.84 -5.58
N ALA A 7 8.01 -16.05 -5.81
CA ALA A 7 6.58 -16.27 -5.95
C ALA A 7 5.81 -15.88 -4.68
N HIS A 8 6.31 -16.23 -3.48
CA HIS A 8 5.69 -15.81 -2.22
C HIS A 8 5.72 -14.30 -2.04
N TRP A 9 6.86 -13.66 -2.33
CA TRP A 9 6.99 -12.20 -2.23
C TRP A 9 6.05 -11.48 -3.21
N LEU A 10 6.03 -11.91 -4.48
CA LEU A 10 5.14 -11.37 -5.51
C LEU A 10 3.67 -11.59 -5.17
N LEU A 11 3.32 -12.77 -4.65
CA LEU A 11 1.96 -13.07 -4.24
C LEU A 11 1.51 -12.15 -3.10
N SER A 12 2.36 -11.93 -2.10
CA SER A 12 2.08 -10.99 -1.01
C SER A 12 1.88 -9.57 -1.53
N LEU A 13 2.77 -9.10 -2.41
CA LEU A 13 2.64 -7.79 -3.04
C LEU A 13 1.36 -7.68 -3.88
N LEU A 14 1.01 -8.71 -4.65
CA LEU A 14 -0.20 -8.76 -5.46
C LEU A 14 -1.45 -8.67 -4.59
N VAL A 15 -1.52 -9.45 -3.51
CA VAL A 15 -2.65 -9.44 -2.58
C VAL A 15 -2.79 -8.07 -1.93
N MET A 16 -1.68 -7.49 -1.45
CA MET A 16 -1.68 -6.17 -0.83
C MET A 16 -2.15 -5.07 -1.78
N THR A 17 -1.55 -5.03 -2.97
CA THR A 17 -1.91 -4.02 -3.99
C THR A 17 -3.35 -4.16 -4.45
N SER A 18 -3.89 -5.38 -4.55
CA SER A 18 -5.26 -5.62 -5.02
C SER A 18 -6.34 -4.91 -4.17
N TYR A 19 -6.19 -4.88 -2.84
CA TYR A 19 -7.14 -4.13 -2.01
C TYR A 19 -6.73 -2.66 -1.88
N MET A 20 -5.44 -2.34 -1.76
CA MET A 20 -4.98 -0.97 -1.58
C MET A 20 -5.27 -0.07 -2.78
N ILE A 21 -5.26 -0.63 -4.00
CA ILE A 21 -5.48 0.14 -5.22
C ILE A 21 -6.86 0.81 -5.25
N THR A 22 -7.82 0.32 -4.46
CA THR A 22 -9.14 0.96 -4.28
C THR A 22 -9.05 2.37 -3.67
N THR A 23 -7.89 2.76 -3.11
CA THR A 23 -7.59 4.15 -2.72
C THR A 23 -7.74 5.12 -3.89
N GLN A 24 -7.49 4.66 -5.13
CA GLN A 24 -7.68 5.47 -6.33
C GLN A 24 -9.13 5.92 -6.52
N ASP A 25 -10.10 5.11 -6.10
CA ASP A 25 -11.52 5.40 -6.29
C ASP A 25 -11.96 6.60 -5.43
N LEU A 26 -11.25 6.88 -4.31
CA LEU A 26 -11.53 8.03 -3.46
C LEU A 26 -11.26 9.37 -4.17
N ARG A 27 -10.26 9.41 -5.07
CA ARG A 27 -9.94 10.63 -5.82
C ARG A 27 -10.91 10.86 -6.98
N ASP A 28 -11.47 9.79 -7.54
CA ASP A 28 -12.21 9.83 -8.81
C ASP A 28 -13.72 9.57 -8.67
N VAL A 29 -14.27 9.72 -7.47
CA VAL A 29 -15.69 9.51 -7.17
C VAL A 29 -16.60 10.26 -8.16
N LYS A 30 -16.26 11.51 -8.50
CA LYS A 30 -17.06 12.33 -9.43
C LYS A 30 -16.97 11.83 -10.87
N GLY A 31 -15.79 11.39 -11.32
CA GLY A 31 -15.59 10.83 -12.65
C GLY A 31 -16.33 9.50 -12.79
N ASP A 32 -16.17 8.62 -11.80
CA ASP A 32 -16.84 7.34 -11.71
C ASP A 32 -18.37 7.47 -11.76
N ALA A 33 -18.93 8.42 -11.01
CA ALA A 33 -20.38 8.66 -10.99
C ALA A 33 -20.91 9.12 -12.36
N ARG A 34 -20.16 9.96 -13.10
CA ARG A 34 -20.55 10.44 -14.43
C ARG A 34 -20.59 9.33 -15.47
N ILE A 35 -19.71 8.34 -15.34
CA ILE A 35 -19.61 7.19 -16.25
C ILE A 35 -20.54 6.05 -15.79
N GLY A 36 -21.18 6.19 -14.63
CA GLY A 36 -22.09 5.18 -14.07
C GLY A 36 -21.37 3.97 -13.44
N ARG A 37 -20.09 4.12 -13.05
CA ARG A 37 -19.33 3.08 -12.35
C ARG A 37 -19.86 2.94 -10.91
N LYS A 38 -19.87 1.70 -10.42
CA LYS A 38 -20.24 1.35 -9.04
C LYS A 38 -18.99 1.06 -8.21
N THR A 39 -18.17 2.08 -7.97
CA THR A 39 -16.95 1.93 -7.15
C THR A 39 -17.28 1.88 -5.66
N PHE A 40 -16.33 1.39 -4.86
CA PHE A 40 -16.52 1.18 -3.42
C PHE A 40 -17.07 2.42 -2.68
N PRO A 41 -16.52 3.65 -2.85
CA PRO A 41 -17.06 4.85 -2.21
C PRO A 41 -18.45 5.26 -2.71
N LEU A 42 -18.85 4.88 -3.93
CA LEU A 42 -20.18 5.17 -4.48
C LEU A 42 -21.24 4.20 -3.96
N VAL A 43 -20.89 2.93 -3.76
CA VAL A 43 -21.83 1.89 -3.30
C VAL A 43 -22.01 1.93 -1.78
N TYR A 44 -20.93 2.04 -1.01
CA TYR A 44 -20.95 1.93 0.45
C TYR A 44 -20.78 3.29 1.17
N GLY A 45 -20.58 4.36 0.41
CA GLY A 45 -20.35 5.70 0.92
C GLY A 45 -18.88 5.99 1.23
N ILE A 46 -18.50 7.26 1.10
CA ILE A 46 -17.12 7.72 1.24
C ILE A 46 -16.54 7.43 2.63
N ARG A 47 -17.35 7.55 3.69
CA ARG A 47 -16.89 7.35 5.08
C ARG A 47 -16.54 5.90 5.36
N THR A 48 -17.43 4.99 4.97
CA THR A 48 -17.21 3.54 5.08
C THR A 48 -15.97 3.14 4.28
N ALA A 49 -15.84 3.67 3.06
CA ALA A 49 -14.69 3.39 2.22
C ALA A 49 -13.36 3.84 2.86
N LYS A 50 -13.31 5.06 3.38
CA LYS A 50 -12.12 5.60 4.06
C LYS A 50 -11.76 4.82 5.32
N ASN A 51 -12.74 4.44 6.15
CA ASN A 51 -12.50 3.67 7.37
C ASN A 51 -11.99 2.26 7.05
N ALA A 52 -12.62 1.57 6.09
CA ALA A 52 -12.21 0.23 5.68
C ALA A 52 -10.79 0.25 5.08
N LEU A 53 -10.48 1.23 4.24
CA LEU A 53 -9.13 1.41 3.70
C LEU A 53 -8.12 1.73 4.80
N SER A 54 -8.43 2.64 5.73
CA SER A 54 -7.54 2.97 6.84
C SER A 54 -7.17 1.72 7.65
N LEU A 55 -8.16 0.89 7.99
CA LEU A 55 -7.93 -0.40 8.64
C LEU A 55 -7.06 -1.34 7.79
N ALA A 56 -7.32 -1.43 6.48
CA ALA A 56 -6.53 -2.26 5.57
C ALA A 56 -5.05 -1.82 5.57
N TYR A 57 -4.76 -0.52 5.52
CA TYR A 57 -3.39 0.02 5.60
C TYR A 57 -2.72 -0.27 6.96
N LEU A 58 -3.48 -0.28 8.06
CA LEU A 58 -2.93 -0.69 9.36
C LEU A 58 -2.58 -2.18 9.42
N LEU A 59 -3.45 -3.04 8.90
CA LEU A 59 -3.16 -4.48 8.79
C LEU A 59 -1.97 -4.76 7.87
N SER A 60 -1.79 -3.91 6.85
CA SER A 60 -0.69 -3.99 5.90
C SER A 60 0.68 -3.84 6.54
N LEU A 61 0.80 -3.13 7.66
CA LEU A 61 2.05 -3.02 8.41
C LEU A 61 2.54 -4.40 8.85
N VAL A 62 1.63 -5.17 9.46
CA VAL A 62 1.91 -6.50 9.97
C VAL A 62 2.20 -7.46 8.82
N ILE A 63 1.39 -7.42 7.77
CA ILE A 63 1.59 -8.27 6.58
C ILE A 63 2.94 -7.95 5.93
N ALA A 64 3.29 -6.67 5.74
CA ALA A 64 4.54 -6.26 5.13
C ALA A 64 5.76 -6.74 5.94
N HIS A 65 5.72 -6.61 7.28
CA HIS A 65 6.79 -7.12 8.15
C HIS A 65 7.06 -8.61 7.90
N TYR A 66 6.00 -9.44 7.96
CA TYR A 66 6.14 -10.90 7.88
C TYR A 66 6.35 -11.46 6.46
N THR A 67 5.99 -10.70 5.41
CA THR A 67 5.97 -11.24 4.04
C THR A 67 6.87 -10.51 3.06
N LEU A 68 7.14 -9.23 3.27
CA LEU A 68 7.95 -8.40 2.37
C LEU A 68 9.32 -8.06 2.95
N PHE A 69 9.43 -7.94 4.27
CA PHE A 69 10.62 -7.44 4.96
C PHE A 69 11.22 -8.39 6.00
N THR A 70 10.74 -9.62 6.12
CA THR A 70 11.39 -10.60 7.00
C THR A 70 12.75 -10.98 6.44
N PRO A 71 13.85 -10.85 7.22
CA PRO A 71 15.18 -11.18 6.74
C PRO A 71 15.31 -12.67 6.43
N GLY A 72 15.72 -12.99 5.20
CA GLY A 72 16.26 -14.31 4.88
C GLY A 72 17.67 -14.48 5.46
N GLU A 73 18.21 -15.71 5.41
CA GLU A 73 19.46 -16.11 6.09
C GLU A 73 20.71 -15.25 5.75
N ASN A 74 20.70 -14.49 4.65
CA ASN A 74 21.86 -13.75 4.12
C ASN A 74 21.55 -12.28 3.74
N GLY A 75 20.53 -11.65 4.33
CA GLY A 75 20.18 -10.25 4.03
C GLY A 75 20.98 -9.23 4.83
N SER A 76 21.38 -8.10 4.23
CA SER A 76 21.91 -6.94 4.96
C SER A 76 20.81 -6.34 5.86
N SER A 77 20.87 -6.63 7.16
CA SER A 77 19.86 -6.20 8.14
C SER A 77 19.65 -4.69 8.16
N GLY A 78 20.69 -3.89 7.89
CA GLY A 78 20.61 -2.43 7.91
C GLY A 78 19.79 -1.84 6.75
N ALA A 79 20.00 -2.31 5.51
CA ALA A 79 19.24 -1.84 4.36
C ALA A 79 17.76 -2.24 4.47
N LEU A 80 17.51 -3.47 4.92
CA LEU A 80 16.15 -3.99 5.11
C LEU A 80 15.35 -3.14 6.11
N LEU A 81 15.96 -2.78 7.25
CA LEU A 81 15.34 -1.92 8.25
C LEU A 81 14.98 -0.53 7.70
N ILE A 82 15.80 0.04 6.81
CA ILE A 82 15.50 1.34 6.19
C ILE A 82 14.25 1.25 5.30
N PHE A 83 14.18 0.23 4.43
CA PHE A 83 13.02 0.03 3.57
C PHE A 83 11.76 -0.33 4.35
N GLU A 84 11.88 -1.18 5.36
CA GLU A 84 10.78 -1.54 6.23
C GLU A 84 10.24 -0.32 6.98
N SER A 85 11.12 0.47 7.60
CA SER A 85 10.74 1.69 8.31
C SER A 85 10.11 2.72 7.36
N GLY A 86 10.68 2.92 6.18
CA GLY A 86 10.13 3.81 5.16
C GLY A 86 8.74 3.35 4.69
N SER A 87 8.58 2.04 4.44
CA SER A 87 7.28 1.42 4.14
C SER A 87 6.27 1.68 5.27
N ALA A 88 6.65 1.41 6.51
CA ALA A 88 5.78 1.58 7.67
C ALA A 88 5.32 3.04 7.85
N VAL A 89 6.24 3.99 7.69
CA VAL A 89 5.93 5.43 7.75
C VAL A 89 4.90 5.79 6.66
N ILE A 90 5.10 5.36 5.42
CA ILE A 90 4.17 5.70 4.34
C ILE A 90 2.78 5.07 4.60
N LEU A 91 2.72 3.80 5.01
CA LEU A 91 1.45 3.13 5.33
C LEU A 91 0.70 3.82 6.48
N LEU A 92 1.41 4.19 7.55
CA LEU A 92 0.84 4.95 8.67
C LEU A 92 0.37 6.34 8.23
N CYS A 93 1.15 7.04 7.40
CA CYS A 93 0.75 8.33 6.84
C CYS A 93 -0.54 8.19 6.02
N ILE A 94 -0.67 7.18 5.17
CA ILE A 94 -1.90 6.94 4.41
C ILE A 94 -3.08 6.66 5.35
N ALA A 95 -2.90 5.74 6.31
CA ALA A 95 -3.96 5.40 7.27
C ALA A 95 -4.45 6.64 8.05
N ALA A 96 -3.52 7.48 8.53
CA ALA A 96 -3.83 8.72 9.24
C ALA A 96 -4.54 9.74 8.34
N ARG A 97 -4.13 9.85 7.07
CA ARG A 97 -4.79 10.74 6.10
C ARG A 97 -6.22 10.28 5.81
N LEU A 98 -6.46 8.98 5.71
CA LEU A 98 -7.80 8.42 5.48
C LEU A 98 -8.76 8.68 6.65
N CYS A 99 -8.27 8.93 7.86
CA CYS A 99 -9.11 9.36 8.99
C CYS A 99 -9.76 10.73 8.74
N LYS A 100 -9.22 11.56 7.84
CA LYS A 100 -9.81 12.84 7.45
C LYS A 100 -11.00 12.64 6.50
N GLN A 101 -12.18 12.54 7.09
CA GLN A 101 -13.44 12.22 6.38
C GLN A 101 -13.94 13.33 5.46
N ASP A 102 -13.64 14.58 5.77
CA ASP A 102 -14.01 15.79 5.05
C ASP A 102 -12.96 16.22 4.01
N ALA A 103 -11.97 15.36 3.73
CA ALA A 103 -10.92 15.68 2.77
C ALA A 103 -11.44 15.85 1.34
N ASP A 104 -10.80 16.75 0.60
CA ASP A 104 -11.11 17.05 -0.79
C ASP A 104 -10.41 16.09 -1.77
N CYS A 105 -10.82 16.15 -3.04
CA CYS A 105 -10.27 15.31 -4.11
C CYS A 105 -8.73 15.45 -4.24
N ARG A 106 -8.19 16.66 -4.03
CA ARG A 106 -6.74 16.90 -4.11
C ARG A 106 -6.00 16.21 -2.96
N TYR A 107 -6.56 16.25 -1.76
CA TYR A 107 -5.99 15.55 -0.62
C TYR A 107 -6.02 14.02 -0.82
N ASP A 108 -7.14 13.48 -1.32
CA ASP A 108 -7.26 12.05 -1.61
C ASP A 108 -6.35 11.62 -2.78
N HIS A 109 -6.14 12.49 -3.77
CA HIS A 109 -5.15 12.26 -4.83
C HIS A 109 -3.73 12.13 -4.27
N PHE A 110 -3.32 12.99 -3.34
CA PHE A 110 -2.01 12.87 -2.71
C PHE A 110 -1.89 11.59 -1.86
N THR A 111 -2.98 11.18 -1.18
CA THR A 111 -3.03 9.89 -0.47
C THR A 111 -2.79 8.72 -1.43
N TYR A 112 -3.36 8.76 -2.63
CA TYR A 112 -3.08 7.78 -3.68
C TYR A 112 -1.63 7.85 -4.19
N ARG A 113 -1.04 9.05 -4.34
CA ARG A 113 0.39 9.20 -4.70
C ARG A 113 1.32 8.58 -3.66
N LEU A 114 0.99 8.69 -2.37
CA LEU A 114 1.75 8.02 -1.31
C LEU A 114 1.72 6.50 -1.48
N TRP A 115 0.59 5.93 -1.89
CA TRP A 115 0.51 4.49 -2.19
C TRP A 115 1.41 4.11 -3.38
N GLU A 116 1.47 4.91 -4.44
CA GLU A 116 2.40 4.68 -5.57
C GLU A 116 3.87 4.75 -5.12
N TYR A 117 4.21 5.68 -4.21
CA TYR A 117 5.55 5.76 -3.63
C TYR A 117 5.87 4.55 -2.76
N TRP A 118 4.91 4.07 -1.96
CA TRP A 118 5.05 2.83 -1.20
C TRP A 118 5.32 1.64 -2.14
N TYR A 119 4.53 1.49 -3.20
CA TYR A 119 4.72 0.41 -4.18
C TYR A 119 6.11 0.46 -4.82
N THR A 120 6.56 1.65 -5.21
CA THR A 120 7.89 1.85 -5.79
C THR A 120 8.99 1.52 -4.79
N LEU A 121 8.84 1.94 -3.53
CA LEU A 121 9.79 1.65 -2.45
C LEU A 121 9.92 0.14 -2.22
N VAL A 122 8.79 -0.58 -2.17
CA VAL A 122 8.78 -2.05 -2.05
C VAL A 122 9.42 -2.72 -3.27
N CYS A 123 9.16 -2.22 -4.48
CA CYS A 123 9.82 -2.75 -5.68
C CYS A 123 11.34 -2.51 -5.66
N ILE A 124 11.82 -1.39 -5.10
CA ILE A 124 13.26 -1.11 -4.99
C ILE A 124 13.90 -1.99 -3.90
N SER A 125 13.17 -2.29 -2.82
CA SER A 125 13.72 -3.07 -1.70
C SER A 125 14.18 -4.47 -2.14
N ILE A 126 13.51 -5.08 -3.13
CA ILE A 126 13.95 -6.37 -3.67
C ILE A 126 15.34 -6.27 -4.32
N PHE A 127 15.62 -5.19 -5.06
CA PHE A 127 16.95 -5.00 -5.67
C PHE A 127 18.02 -4.73 -4.62
N ALA A 128 17.71 -3.94 -3.59
CA ALA A 128 18.63 -3.67 -2.49
C ALA A 128 18.99 -4.95 -1.71
N PHE A 129 18.05 -5.87 -1.57
CA PHE A 129 18.27 -7.18 -0.94
C PHE A 129 19.20 -8.09 -1.77
N TYR A 130 19.19 -7.97 -3.11
CA TYR A 130 19.98 -8.84 -4.00
C TYR A 130 21.32 -8.26 -4.45
N ILE A 131 21.47 -6.94 -4.55
CA ILE A 131 22.75 -6.28 -4.90
C ILE A 131 23.72 -6.27 -3.71
N SER A 132 23.22 -6.46 -2.49
CA SER A 132 24.06 -6.56 -1.27
C SER A 132 24.56 -7.98 -0.95
N ARG A 133 24.27 -8.96 -1.82
CA ARG A 133 24.90 -10.29 -1.84
C ARG A 133 26.07 -10.32 -2.81
#